data_AF-A0A1H6FWJ5-F1
#
_entry.id   AF-A0A1H6FWJ5-F1
#
_cell.length_a   1.000
_cell.length_b   1.000
_cell.length_c   1.000
_cell.angle_alpha   90.00
_cell.angle_beta   90.00
_cell.angle_gamma   90.00
#
_symmetry.space_group_name_H-M   'P 1'
#
loop_
_entity.id
_entity.type
_entity.pdbx_description
1 polymer ?
#
loop_
_entity_poly.entity_id
_entity_poly.type
_entity_poly.pdbx_seq_one_letter_code
_entity_poly.pdbx_strand_id
1 'polypeptide(L)'
;MTDRAINFQDIVASIRDSADGVDDETSAPSAAIATATGTGVVETCKELFSALEDAPDRQSCEFYMSIHTRRELERGLVETGPAAASMDFLDRQIRTDVSMPDETVLFMQPDAVTLGGTITGQSTIGVGTISSERAE
;
A
#
# COMPACT_ATOMS: atom_id res chain seq x y z
N MET A 1 21.05 -18.07 -9.72
CA MET A 1 19.87 -17.22 -10.01
C MET A 1 19.92 -16.11 -8.98
N THR A 2 20.17 -14.89 -9.41
CA THR A 2 20.38 -13.75 -8.51
C THR A 2 19.02 -13.30 -7.99
N ASP A 3 18.73 -13.72 -6.76
CA ASP A 3 17.61 -13.27 -5.95
C ASP A 3 17.76 -11.75 -5.73
N ARG A 4 17.15 -10.95 -6.61
CA ARG A 4 16.94 -9.53 -6.35
C ARG A 4 15.61 -9.42 -5.62
N ALA A 5 15.64 -9.64 -4.31
CA ALA A 5 14.53 -9.30 -3.44
C ALA A 5 14.20 -7.82 -3.68
N ILE A 6 12.93 -7.55 -3.98
CA ILE A 6 12.43 -6.19 -4.11
C ILE A 6 12.59 -5.53 -2.74
N ASN A 7 13.41 -4.49 -2.61
CA ASN A 7 13.56 -3.81 -1.33
C ASN A 7 12.41 -2.83 -1.12
N PHE A 8 11.28 -3.33 -0.63
CA PHE A 8 10.10 -2.51 -0.41
C PHE A 8 10.30 -1.40 0.63
N GLN A 9 11.31 -1.50 1.51
CA GLN A 9 11.64 -0.40 2.43
C GLN A 9 12.16 0.83 1.67
N ASP A 10 13.08 0.63 0.72
CA ASP A 10 13.63 1.71 -0.10
C ASP A 10 12.53 2.31 -1.00
N ILE A 11 11.62 1.48 -1.51
CA ILE A 11 10.47 1.93 -2.29
C ILE A 11 9.56 2.82 -1.43
N VAL A 12 9.18 2.37 -0.23
CA VAL A 12 8.30 3.15 0.67
C VAL A 12 8.96 4.47 1.06
N ALA A 13 10.27 4.46 1.35
CA ALA A 13 11.02 5.67 1.64
C ALA A 13 11.04 6.63 0.44
N SER A 14 11.28 6.12 -0.77
CA SER A 14 11.27 6.91 -2.00
C SER A 14 9.88 7.48 -2.33
N ILE A 15 8.80 6.71 -2.10
CA ILE A 15 7.43 7.21 -2.29
C ILE A 15 7.13 8.32 -1.28
N ARG A 16 7.50 8.15 -0.01
CA ARG A 16 7.30 9.18 1.03
C ARG A 16 8.08 10.46 0.71
N ASP A 17 9.34 10.33 0.31
CA ASP A 17 10.17 11.47 -0.10
C ASP A 17 9.59 12.20 -1.33
N SER A 18 9.03 11.45 -2.28
CA SER A 18 8.34 12.01 -3.45
C SER A 18 6.97 12.65 -3.12
N ALA A 19 6.34 12.24 -2.01
CA ALA A 19 5.07 12.81 -1.54
C ALA A 19 5.29 14.10 -0.71
N ASP A 20 6.39 14.18 0.05
CA ASP A 20 6.80 15.37 0.82
C ASP A 20 7.57 16.40 -0.02
N GLY A 21 8.17 15.98 -1.14
CA GLY A 21 8.93 16.81 -2.07
C GLY A 21 8.06 17.64 -3.01
N VAL A 22 7.78 18.88 -2.61
CA VAL A 22 7.43 19.96 -3.55
C VAL A 22 8.66 20.23 -4.45
N ASP A 23 8.50 20.00 -5.75
CA ASP A 23 9.44 20.33 -6.84
C ASP A 23 10.85 19.70 -6.78
N ASP A 24 11.09 18.59 -7.50
CA ASP A 24 12.42 18.34 -8.07
C ASP A 24 12.35 17.70 -9.47
N GLU A 25 13.09 18.30 -10.40
CA GLU A 25 13.13 18.10 -11.84
C GLU A 25 13.78 16.75 -12.24
N THR A 26 13.20 15.62 -11.86
CA THR A 26 13.62 14.31 -12.42
C THR A 26 12.44 13.50 -12.96
N SER A 27 11.92 13.98 -14.09
CA SER A 27 11.13 13.29 -15.13
C SER A 27 10.79 11.80 -14.92
N ALA A 28 9.65 11.55 -14.28
CA ALA A 28 8.64 10.59 -14.70
C ALA A 28 7.28 11.32 -14.61
N PRO A 29 6.25 10.98 -15.42
CA PRO A 29 4.90 11.45 -15.09
C PRO A 29 4.65 11.10 -13.62
N SER A 30 4.40 12.10 -12.79
CA SER A 30 4.27 11.89 -11.35
C SER A 30 3.09 10.95 -11.15
N ALA A 31 3.36 9.71 -10.76
CA ALA A 31 2.34 8.79 -10.31
C ALA A 31 1.53 9.53 -9.25
N ALA A 32 0.20 9.53 -9.35
CA ALA A 32 -0.62 10.09 -8.28
C ALA A 32 -0.37 9.24 -7.02
N ILE A 33 0.38 9.79 -6.08
CA ILE A 33 0.67 9.15 -4.80
C ILE A 33 -0.45 9.58 -3.84
N ALA A 34 -1.24 8.62 -3.39
CA ALA A 34 -2.20 8.85 -2.31
C ALA A 34 -1.64 8.31 -1.00
N THR A 35 -1.77 9.08 0.07
CA THR A 35 -1.39 8.67 1.42
C THR A 35 -2.61 8.53 2.30
N ALA A 36 -2.61 7.53 3.18
CA ALA A 36 -3.67 7.28 4.15
C ALA A 36 -3.09 6.85 5.50
N THR A 37 -3.81 7.11 6.58
CA THR A 37 -3.36 6.80 7.94
C THR A 37 -4.53 6.27 8.73
N GLY A 38 -4.54 4.95 8.94
CA GLY A 38 -5.59 4.28 9.71
C GLY A 38 -5.13 3.90 11.12
N THR A 39 -6.09 3.76 12.04
CA THR A 39 -5.87 3.29 13.43
C THR A 39 -5.73 1.76 13.53
N GLY A 40 -5.63 1.09 12.39
CA GLY A 40 -5.43 -0.34 12.26
C GLY A 40 -5.47 -0.76 10.79
N VAL A 41 -4.87 -1.90 10.47
CA VAL A 41 -4.71 -2.36 9.08
C VAL A 41 -6.02 -2.45 8.29
N VAL A 42 -7.16 -2.81 8.91
CA VAL A 42 -8.47 -2.83 8.24
C VAL A 42 -8.89 -1.43 7.81
N GLU A 43 -8.72 -0.44 8.67
CA GLU A 43 -9.05 0.95 8.37
C GLU A 43 -8.09 1.53 7.33
N THR A 44 -6.79 1.28 7.48
CA THR A 44 -5.77 1.69 6.49
C THR A 44 -6.09 1.14 5.09
N CYS A 45 -6.47 -0.14 4.96
CA CYS A 45 -6.86 -0.71 3.67
C CYS A 45 -8.12 -0.06 3.08
N LYS A 46 -9.11 0.27 3.92
CA LYS A 46 -10.33 0.98 3.47
C LYS A 46 -10.01 2.38 2.99
N GLU A 47 -9.24 3.13 3.77
CA GLU A 47 -8.87 4.50 3.42
C GLU A 47 -8.06 4.55 2.14
N LEU A 48 -7.09 3.64 1.96
CA LEU A 48 -6.33 3.54 0.71
C LEU A 48 -7.22 3.22 -0.50
N PHE A 49 -8.13 2.27 -0.33
CA PHE A 49 -9.05 1.90 -1.40
C PHE A 49 -10.02 3.02 -1.78
N SER A 50 -10.44 3.83 -0.78
CA SER A 50 -11.30 4.99 -0.97
C SER A 50 -10.54 6.17 -1.55
N ALA A 51 -9.32 6.45 -1.09
CA ALA A 51 -8.49 7.55 -1.56
C ALA A 51 -8.15 7.41 -3.06
N LEU A 52 -8.18 6.18 -3.56
CA LEU A 52 -7.92 5.84 -4.95
C LEU A 52 -9.19 5.45 -5.73
N GLU A 53 -10.38 5.86 -5.27
CA GLU A 53 -11.66 5.49 -5.90
C GLU A 53 -11.74 5.90 -7.38
N ASP A 54 -11.28 7.11 -7.70
CA ASP A 54 -11.32 7.66 -9.06
C ASP A 54 -10.12 7.23 -9.93
N ALA A 55 -9.20 6.42 -9.40
CA ALA A 55 -8.02 5.99 -10.13
C ALA A 55 -8.41 5.06 -11.30
N PRO A 56 -8.00 5.36 -12.55
CA PRO A 56 -8.43 4.60 -13.73
C PRO A 56 -7.95 3.14 -13.71
N ASP A 57 -6.91 2.85 -12.94
CA ASP A 57 -6.24 1.57 -12.80
C ASP A 57 -6.57 0.80 -11.51
N ARG A 58 -7.46 1.34 -10.65
CA ARG A 58 -7.79 0.78 -9.32
C ARG A 58 -8.11 -0.71 -9.33
N GLN A 59 -8.81 -1.18 -10.36
CA GLN A 59 -9.24 -2.58 -10.45
C GLN A 59 -8.07 -3.56 -10.59
N SER A 60 -6.94 -3.10 -11.14
CA SER A 60 -5.72 -3.87 -11.34
C SER A 60 -4.72 -3.71 -10.19
N CYS A 61 -5.04 -2.90 -9.18
CA CYS A 61 -4.20 -2.70 -8.02
C CYS A 61 -4.36 -3.85 -7.01
N GLU A 62 -3.23 -4.19 -6.38
CA GLU A 62 -3.11 -5.21 -5.34
C GLU A 62 -2.58 -4.56 -4.05
N PHE A 63 -2.91 -5.16 -2.91
CA PHE A 63 -2.32 -4.75 -1.64
C PHE A 63 -0.99 -5.46 -1.42
N TYR A 64 0.04 -4.70 -1.03
CA TYR A 64 1.32 -5.24 -0.58
C TYR A 64 1.51 -4.86 0.88
N MET A 65 1.86 -5.84 1.71
CA MET A 65 2.08 -5.64 3.14
C MET A 65 3.01 -6.71 3.69
N SER A 66 3.49 -6.55 4.92
CA SER A 66 4.27 -7.61 5.55
C SER A 66 3.39 -8.81 5.91
N ILE A 67 4.03 -9.96 6.16
CA ILE A 67 3.32 -11.14 6.65
C ILE A 67 2.70 -10.91 8.04
N HIS A 68 3.28 -10.03 8.86
CA HIS A 68 2.73 -9.67 10.17
C HIS A 68 1.47 -8.84 9.99
N THR A 69 1.53 -7.79 9.17
CA THR A 69 0.40 -6.92 8.82
C THR A 69 -0.78 -7.72 8.26
N ARG A 70 -0.53 -8.70 7.39
CA ARG A 70 -1.57 -9.59 6.87
C ARG A 70 -2.27 -10.38 7.97
N ARG A 71 -1.52 -10.91 8.94
CA ARG A 71 -2.12 -11.66 10.06
C ARG A 71 -2.97 -10.75 10.96
N GLU A 72 -2.56 -9.51 11.14
CA GLU A 72 -3.36 -8.51 11.85
C GLU A 72 -4.63 -8.16 11.06
N LEU A 73 -4.56 -8.11 9.72
CA LEU A 73 -5.73 -7.90 8.88
C LEU A 73 -6.71 -9.05 9.03
N GLU A 74 -6.25 -10.28 8.93
CA GLU A 74 -7.07 -11.47 9.13
C GLU A 74 -7.74 -11.45 10.51
N ARG A 75 -7.00 -11.09 11.57
CA ARG A 75 -7.56 -10.94 12.92
C ARG A 75 -8.61 -9.82 13.01
N GLY A 76 -8.32 -8.64 12.47
CA GLY A 76 -9.23 -7.50 12.50
C GLY A 76 -10.51 -7.74 11.70
N LEU A 77 -10.43 -8.48 10.59
CA LEU A 77 -11.60 -8.89 9.81
C LEU A 77 -12.49 -9.85 10.61
N VAL A 78 -11.90 -10.80 11.34
CA VAL A 78 -12.65 -11.71 12.23
C VAL A 78 -13.33 -10.91 13.35
N GLU A 79 -12.64 -9.95 13.96
CA GLU A 79 -13.18 -9.09 15.02
C GLU A 79 -14.32 -8.19 14.52
N THR A 80 -14.23 -7.71 13.27
CA THR A 80 -15.29 -6.91 12.64
C THR A 80 -16.55 -7.73 12.32
N GLY A 81 -16.43 -9.05 12.27
CA GLY A 81 -17.56 -9.97 12.11
C GLY A 81 -18.22 -9.86 10.72
N PRO A 82 -19.55 -10.09 10.61
CA PRO A 82 -20.25 -10.17 9.33
C PRO A 82 -20.15 -8.91 8.46
N ALA A 83 -19.92 -7.74 9.07
CA ALA A 83 -19.72 -6.48 8.36
C ALA A 83 -18.43 -6.44 7.53
N ALA A 84 -17.47 -7.35 7.79
CA ALA A 84 -16.29 -7.52 6.95
C ALA A 84 -16.63 -8.01 5.54
N ALA A 85 -17.65 -8.87 5.39
CA ALA A 85 -17.98 -9.47 4.11
C ALA A 85 -18.49 -8.48 3.05
N SER A 86 -18.90 -7.28 3.46
CA SER A 86 -19.35 -6.20 2.57
C SER A 86 -18.26 -5.17 2.26
N MET A 87 -16.99 -5.47 2.57
CA MET A 87 -15.88 -4.55 2.32
C MET A 87 -15.29 -4.77 0.92
N ASP A 88 -15.49 -3.82 0.02
CA ASP A 88 -15.09 -3.91 -1.41
C ASP A 88 -13.59 -4.13 -1.64
N PHE A 89 -12.74 -3.70 -0.70
CA PHE A 89 -11.29 -3.90 -0.81
C PHE A 89 -10.88 -5.37 -0.65
N LEU A 90 -11.73 -6.23 -0.07
CA LEU A 90 -11.44 -7.66 0.10
C LEU A 90 -11.43 -8.44 -1.22
N ASP A 91 -12.04 -7.89 -2.27
CA ASP A 91 -11.95 -8.46 -3.61
C ASP A 91 -10.56 -8.29 -4.24
N ARG A 92 -9.66 -7.52 -3.60
CA ARG A 92 -8.31 -7.27 -4.10
C ARG A 92 -7.35 -8.37 -3.65
N GLN A 93 -6.37 -8.68 -4.49
CA GLN A 93 -5.31 -9.61 -4.13
C GLN A 93 -4.39 -8.98 -3.07
N ILE A 94 -4.00 -9.79 -2.08
CA ILE A 94 -3.05 -9.41 -1.03
C ILE A 94 -1.73 -10.15 -1.26
N ARG A 95 -0.68 -9.40 -1.57
CA ARG A 95 0.71 -9.84 -1.68
C ARG A 95 1.42 -9.59 -0.36
N THR A 96 2.21 -10.57 0.06
CA THR A 96 3.04 -10.45 1.25
C THR A 96 4.50 -10.60 0.90
N ASP A 97 5.31 -9.69 1.41
CA ASP A 97 6.77 -9.73 1.29
C ASP A 97 7.42 -9.50 2.65
N VAL A 98 8.58 -10.12 2.89
CA VAL A 98 9.31 -10.02 4.17
C VAL A 98 10.07 -8.70 4.32
N SER A 99 10.31 -8.00 3.21
CA SER A 99 10.97 -6.69 3.21
C SER A 99 10.00 -5.53 3.43
N MET A 100 8.68 -5.76 3.37
CA MET A 100 7.67 -4.74 3.65
C MET A 100 7.72 -4.33 5.13
N PRO A 101 7.74 -3.02 5.47
CA PRO A 101 7.60 -2.57 6.85
C PRO A 101 6.25 -2.99 7.45
N ASP A 102 6.26 -3.44 8.70
CA ASP A 102 5.05 -3.94 9.40
C ASP A 102 3.96 -2.86 9.59
N GLU A 103 4.37 -1.60 9.64
CA GLU A 103 3.48 -0.43 9.79
C GLU A 103 2.98 0.14 8.45
N THR A 104 3.28 -0.51 7.32
CA THR A 104 2.98 0.02 5.99
C THR A 104 2.14 -0.95 5.16
N VAL A 105 1.16 -0.38 4.46
CA VAL A 105 0.40 -1.05 3.40
C VAL A 105 0.59 -0.27 2.10
N LEU A 106 0.93 -0.93 1.01
CA LEU A 106 0.90 -0.34 -0.32
C LEU A 106 -0.32 -0.83 -1.08
N PHE A 107 -0.88 0.02 -1.93
CA PHE A 107 -1.93 -0.34 -2.88
C PHE A 107 -1.56 0.17 -4.26
N MET A 108 -1.16 -0.74 -5.16
CA MET A 108 -0.57 -0.36 -6.44
C MET A 108 -0.70 -1.49 -7.46
N GLN A 109 -0.51 -1.17 -8.74
CA GLN A 109 -0.38 -2.20 -9.78
C GLN A 109 0.93 -2.99 -9.62
N PRO A 110 0.96 -4.28 -9.99
CA PRO A 110 2.18 -5.09 -9.97
C PRO A 110 3.35 -4.50 -10.76
N ASP A 111 3.06 -3.84 -11.88
CA ASP A 111 4.07 -3.24 -12.77
C ASP A 111 4.40 -1.78 -12.40
N ALA A 112 3.77 -1.22 -11.36
CA ALA A 112 4.05 0.15 -10.89
C ALA A 112 5.46 0.29 -10.31
N VAL A 113 6.07 -0.81 -9.89
CA VAL A 113 7.42 -0.84 -9.31
C VAL A 113 8.23 -1.96 -9.94
N THR A 114 9.40 -1.61 -10.43
CA THR A 114 10.33 -2.57 -11.03
C THR A 114 10.95 -3.49 -9.96
N LEU A 115 11.50 -4.63 -10.39
CA LEU A 115 12.27 -5.54 -9.52
C LEU A 115 13.47 -4.87 -8.81
N GLY A 116 13.91 -3.69 -9.28
CA GLY A 116 14.97 -2.90 -8.67
C GLY A 116 14.49 -1.85 -7.67
N GLY A 117 13.19 -1.80 -7.36
CA GLY A 117 12.61 -0.83 -6.43
C GLY A 117 12.32 0.55 -7.01
N THR A 118 12.34 0.70 -8.34
CA THR A 118 12.05 1.97 -9.00
C THR A 118 10.59 2.06 -9.39
N ILE A 119 9.92 3.16 -9.01
CA ILE A 119 8.57 3.52 -9.44
C ILE A 119 8.59 3.86 -10.93
N THR A 120 7.70 3.24 -11.71
CA THR A 120 7.64 3.43 -13.17
C THR A 120 6.89 4.70 -13.59
N GLY A 121 6.20 5.37 -12.65
CA GLY A 121 5.52 6.66 -12.84
C GLY A 121 4.19 6.60 -13.61
N GLN A 122 3.81 5.44 -14.14
CA GLN A 122 2.63 5.33 -15.00
C GLN A 122 1.34 4.95 -14.28
N SER A 123 1.45 4.46 -13.04
CA SER A 123 0.34 3.86 -12.29
C SER A 123 0.16 4.54 -10.95
N THR A 124 -1.07 4.54 -10.47
CA THR A 124 -1.44 5.14 -9.19
C THR A 124 -0.86 4.32 -8.02
N ILE A 125 -0.31 4.99 -7.00
CA ILE A 125 0.31 4.33 -5.84
C ILE A 125 -0.32 4.86 -4.56
N GLY A 126 -0.89 3.96 -3.77
CA GLY A 126 -1.36 4.23 -2.41
C GLY A 126 -0.33 3.80 -1.38
N VAL A 127 -0.03 4.66 -0.41
CA VAL A 127 0.81 4.36 0.76
C VAL A 127 0.05 4.61 2.05
N GLY A 128 -0.28 3.53 2.74
CA GLY A 128 -1.00 3.53 4.00
C GLY A 128 -0.04 3.34 5.16
N THR A 129 -0.19 4.18 6.18
CA THR A 129 0.51 4.00 7.46
C THR A 129 -0.48 3.47 8.49
N ILE A 130 -0.07 2.45 9.25
CA ILE A 130 -0.83 1.88 10.34
C ILE A 130 -0.35 2.55 11.63
N SER A 131 -1.14 3.49 12.14
CA SER A 131 -0.83 4.13 13.41
C SER A 131 -1.16 3.15 14.54
N SER A 132 -0.12 2.77 15.30
CA SER A 132 -0.25 1.90 16.47
C SER A 132 -0.83 2.62 17.71
N GLU A 133 -1.46 3.79 17.55
CA GLU A 133 -2.26 4.38 18.62
C GLU A 133 -3.52 3.53 18.83
N ARG A 134 -3.33 2.39 19.50
CA ARG A 134 -4.37 1.86 20.37
C ARG A 134 -4.57 2.92 21.43
N ALA A 135 -5.62 3.72 21.30
CA ALA A 135 -6.11 4.53 22.40
C ALA A 135 -6.34 3.59 23.59
N GLU A 136 -5.42 3.63 24.55
CA GLU A 136 -5.58 3.02 25.88
C GLU A 136 -6.62 3.79 26.71
#